data_AF-A0A2N1RBY7-F1
#
_entry.id   AF-A0A2N1RBY7-F1
#
_cell.length_a   1.000
_cell.length_b   1.000
_cell.length_c   1.000
_cell.angle_alpha   90.00
_cell.angle_beta   90.00
_cell.angle_gamma   90.00
#
_symmetry.space_group_name_H-M   'P 1'
#
loop_
_entity.id
_entity.type
_entity.pdbx_description
1 polymer ?
#
loop_
_entity_poly.entity_id
_entity_poly.type
_entity_poly.pdbx_seq_one_letter_code
_entity_poly.pdbx_strand_id
1 'polypeptide(L)'
;MKIALPSMVERPTSVASIDVRLSDGTRFVLEPMEDIAMVAQEAFRLKRSYIESKTVIRSLLKSTGTAVIDATTDVMSSNAETREEANSIQFYGTLLSFASRIFNEASEQADVRLSHFYPDMAWVGGVDLPVGTYDAHVVYRDRSGRIIHEQNLTGLEVAPGNLGLWESVCPL
;
A
#
# COMPACT_ATOMS: atom_id res chain seq x y z
N MET A 1 26.98 12.26 -0.99
CA MET A 1 25.95 11.20 -0.91
C MET A 1 24.71 11.79 -0.23
N LYS A 2 23.54 11.78 -0.88
CA LYS A 2 22.28 12.26 -0.30
C LYS A 2 21.36 11.07 -0.09
N ILE A 3 21.13 10.69 1.17
CA ILE A 3 20.20 9.63 1.54
C ILE A 3 18.87 10.29 1.89
N ALA A 4 17.84 10.06 1.08
CA ALA A 4 16.48 10.44 1.42
C ALA A 4 15.79 9.21 2.01
N LEU A 5 15.57 9.20 3.33
CA LEU A 5 14.81 8.14 3.97
C LEU A 5 13.32 8.31 3.61
N PRO A 6 12.62 7.23 3.24
CA PRO A 6 11.19 7.31 2.99
C PRO A 6 10.45 7.67 4.29
N SER A 7 9.43 8.50 4.19
CA SER A 7 8.51 8.84 5.28
C SER A 7 7.10 8.47 4.85
N MET A 8 6.32 7.93 5.77
CA MET A 8 4.89 7.77 5.54
C MET A 8 4.17 9.00 6.09
N VAL A 9 3.23 9.53 5.31
CA VAL A 9 2.43 10.70 5.65
C VAL A 9 0.98 10.28 5.56
N GLU A 10 0.24 10.49 6.64
CA GLU A 10 -1.20 10.22 6.69
C GLU A 10 -1.94 11.23 5.82
N ARG A 11 -2.91 10.75 5.04
CA ARG A 11 -3.81 11.60 4.27
C ARG A 11 -5.22 11.41 4.82
N PRO A 12 -5.69 12.31 5.71
CA PRO A 12 -6.96 12.10 6.39
C PRO A 12 -8.12 12.09 5.39
N THR A 13 -9.08 11.21 5.62
CA THR A 13 -10.33 11.17 4.87
C THR A 13 -11.12 12.46 5.04
N SER A 14 -11.67 12.93 3.93
CA SER A 14 -12.67 14.01 3.94
C SER A 14 -14.09 13.48 4.17
N VAL A 15 -14.31 12.16 4.07
CA VAL A 15 -15.61 11.51 4.28
C VAL A 15 -15.87 11.39 5.77
N ALA A 16 -17.01 11.90 6.22
CA ALA A 16 -17.49 11.82 7.61
C ALA A 16 -18.75 10.96 7.75
N SER A 17 -19.55 10.84 6.70
CA SER A 17 -20.71 9.95 6.67
C SER A 17 -21.03 9.51 5.24
N ILE A 18 -21.67 8.35 5.12
CA ILE A 18 -22.13 7.82 3.84
C ILE A 18 -23.59 7.39 4.01
N ASP A 19 -24.47 8.06 3.29
CA ASP A 19 -25.91 7.75 3.26
C ASP A 19 -26.21 6.94 2.00
N VAL A 20 -27.01 5.88 2.14
CA VAL A 20 -27.51 5.08 1.03
C VAL A 20 -29.02 5.20 0.95
N ARG A 21 -29.53 5.48 -0.25
CA ARG A 21 -30.96 5.47 -0.55
C ARG A 21 -31.24 4.50 -1.68
N LEU A 22 -32.15 3.56 -1.45
CA LEU A 22 -32.60 2.59 -2.44
C LEU A 22 -33.81 3.10 -3.21
N SER A 23 -34.06 2.50 -4.38
CA SER A 23 -35.18 2.84 -5.28
C SER A 23 -36.56 2.58 -4.66
N ASP A 24 -36.66 1.67 -3.69
CA ASP A 24 -37.89 1.38 -2.93
C ASP A 24 -38.16 2.39 -1.80
N GLY A 25 -37.26 3.37 -1.62
CA GLY A 25 -37.36 4.40 -0.59
C GLY A 25 -36.62 4.07 0.72
N THR A 26 -36.08 2.85 0.85
CA THR A 26 -35.29 2.43 2.01
C THR A 26 -34.02 3.28 2.13
N ARG A 27 -33.68 3.66 3.37
CA ARG A 27 -32.51 4.50 3.68
C ARG A 27 -31.74 3.93 4.86
N PHE A 28 -30.43 3.94 4.74
CA PHE A 28 -29.53 3.54 5.82
C PHE A 28 -28.21 4.30 5.69
N VAL A 29 -27.43 4.30 6.78
CA VAL A 29 -26.13 4.96 6.86
C VAL A 29 -25.09 3.86 6.99
N LEU A 30 -23.94 4.01 6.34
CA LEU A 30 -22.82 3.10 6.54
C LEU A 30 -22.06 3.45 7.81
N GLU A 31 -21.52 2.43 8.46
CA GLU A 31 -20.68 2.56 9.64
C GLU A 31 -19.20 2.37 9.26
N PRO A 32 -18.28 3.11 9.90
CA PRO A 32 -16.86 2.90 9.67
C PRO A 32 -16.46 1.54 10.23
N MET A 33 -15.89 0.69 9.38
CA MET A 33 -15.47 -0.67 9.74
C MET A 33 -13.99 -0.70 10.14
N GLU A 34 -13.13 -0.10 9.31
CA GLU A 34 -11.69 -0.19 9.48
C GLU A 34 -10.99 1.08 8.98
N ASP A 35 -9.97 1.49 9.74
CA ASP A 35 -9.02 2.54 9.37
C ASP A 35 -7.80 1.90 8.71
N ILE A 36 -7.80 1.91 7.38
CA ILE A 36 -6.76 1.27 6.57
C ILE A 36 -5.46 2.07 6.64
N ALA A 37 -5.52 3.39 6.85
CA ALA A 37 -4.33 4.21 7.03
C ALA A 37 -3.61 3.88 8.33
N MET A 38 -4.34 3.64 9.43
CA MET A 38 -3.76 3.16 10.68
C MET A 38 -3.11 1.79 10.50
N VAL A 39 -3.77 0.85 9.80
CA VAL A 39 -3.18 -0.46 9.48
C VAL A 39 -1.89 -0.30 8.66
N ALA A 40 -1.89 0.58 7.66
CA ALA A 40 -0.70 0.88 6.87
C ALA A 40 0.42 1.51 7.73
N GLN A 41 0.08 2.36 8.71
CA GLN A 41 1.04 2.95 9.64
C GLN A 41 1.73 1.91 10.49
N GLU A 42 0.96 0.99 11.06
CA GLU A 42 1.52 -0.07 11.87
C GLU A 42 2.40 -1.01 11.02
N ALA A 43 1.94 -1.36 9.81
CA ALA A 43 2.72 -2.17 8.87
C ALA A 43 4.04 -1.49 8.47
N PHE A 44 4.02 -0.18 8.19
CA PHE A 44 5.23 0.58 7.86
C PHE A 44 6.20 0.66 9.05
N ARG A 45 5.67 0.85 10.27
CA ARG A 45 6.46 0.89 11.51
C ARG A 45 7.19 -0.43 11.73
N LEU A 46 6.49 -1.57 11.58
CA LEU A 46 7.08 -2.90 11.73
C LEU A 46 8.19 -3.16 10.70
N LYS A 47 8.06 -2.63 9.49
CA LYS A 47 9.04 -2.83 8.40
C LYS A 47 10.09 -1.71 8.28
N ARG A 48 10.10 -0.74 9.19
CA ARG A 48 10.92 0.48 9.08
C ARG A 48 12.41 0.20 8.91
N SER A 49 12.98 -0.64 9.78
CA SER A 49 14.41 -0.99 9.76
C SER A 49 14.84 -1.59 8.40
N TYR A 50 14.00 -2.46 7.86
CA TYR A 50 14.19 -3.07 6.54
C TYR A 50 14.16 -2.03 5.41
N ILE A 51 13.16 -1.15 5.43
CA ILE A 51 12.97 -0.09 4.43
C ILE A 51 14.16 0.90 4.41
N GLU A 52 14.63 1.29 5.59
CA GLU A 52 15.79 2.17 5.75
C GLU A 52 17.06 1.50 5.23
N SER A 53 17.30 0.24 5.61
CA SER A 53 18.47 -0.53 5.17
C SER A 53 18.52 -0.66 3.64
N LYS A 54 17.40 -0.98 2.99
CA LYS A 54 17.28 -1.01 1.53
C LYS A 54 17.58 0.35 0.88
N THR A 55 17.22 1.44 1.55
CA THR A 55 17.47 2.81 1.07
C THR A 55 18.95 3.17 1.17
N VAL A 56 19.59 2.83 2.27
CA VAL A 56 21.04 3.03 2.46
C VAL A 56 21.81 2.24 1.40
N ILE A 57 21.56 0.94 1.25
CA ILE A 57 22.23 0.11 0.23
C ILE A 57 22.03 0.68 -1.18
N ARG A 58 20.80 1.00 -1.55
CA ARG A 58 20.49 1.58 -2.87
C ARG A 58 21.21 2.91 -3.09
N SER A 59 21.29 3.76 -2.06
CA SER A 59 22.01 5.03 -2.15
C SER A 59 23.52 4.84 -2.30
N LEU A 60 24.10 3.85 -1.60
CA LEU A 60 25.50 3.46 -1.74
C LEU A 60 25.78 2.92 -3.15
N LEU A 61 24.95 1.98 -3.64
CA LEU A 61 25.07 1.43 -5.00
C LEU A 61 24.94 2.52 -6.08
N LYS A 62 24.01 3.48 -5.91
CA LYS A 62 23.86 4.61 -6.84
C LYS A 62 25.01 5.61 -6.76
N SER A 63 25.52 5.91 -5.56
CA SER A 63 26.65 6.84 -5.41
C SER A 63 27.94 6.29 -5.99
N THR A 64 28.07 4.96 -6.03
CA THR A 64 29.25 4.26 -6.53
C THR A 64 29.04 3.73 -7.95
N GLY A 65 28.20 4.42 -8.75
CA GLY A 65 27.88 4.01 -10.12
C GLY A 65 29.12 3.60 -10.92
N THR A 66 29.01 2.48 -11.65
CA THR A 66 29.99 1.78 -12.52
C THR A 66 30.97 0.76 -11.93
N ALA A 67 31.02 0.47 -10.63
CA ALA A 67 31.92 -0.60 -10.13
C ALA A 67 31.31 -2.02 -10.06
N VAL A 68 29.98 -2.14 -10.18
CA VAL A 68 29.27 -3.40 -9.83
C VAL A 68 28.93 -4.26 -11.05
N ILE A 69 29.09 -3.77 -12.28
CA ILE A 69 28.76 -4.55 -13.49
C ILE A 69 29.81 -5.65 -13.75
N ASP A 70 31.05 -5.50 -13.27
CA ASP A 70 32.15 -6.46 -13.53
C ASP A 70 32.59 -7.28 -12.31
N ALA A 71 32.01 -7.07 -11.13
CA ALA A 71 32.40 -7.79 -9.91
C ALA A 71 31.73 -9.17 -9.83
N THR A 72 32.17 -10.09 -10.68
CA THR A 72 32.06 -11.53 -10.41
C THR A 72 33.00 -11.84 -9.25
N THR A 73 32.44 -12.02 -8.06
CA THR A 73 33.12 -12.08 -6.75
C THR A 73 34.20 -13.16 -6.61
N ASP A 74 34.33 -14.10 -7.56
CA ASP A 74 35.39 -15.12 -7.53
C ASP A 74 36.61 -14.81 -8.41
N VAL A 75 36.55 -13.86 -9.35
CA VAL A 75 37.59 -13.71 -10.40
C VAL A 75 38.55 -12.53 -10.16
N MET A 76 38.16 -11.53 -9.35
CA MET A 76 38.99 -10.35 -9.08
C MET A 76 39.77 -10.40 -7.75
N SER A 77 39.31 -11.16 -6.76
CA SER A 77 39.97 -11.27 -5.45
C SER A 77 41.40 -11.83 -5.55
N SER A 78 41.68 -12.64 -6.58
CA SER A 78 43.01 -13.21 -6.84
C SER A 78 43.91 -12.35 -7.73
N ASN A 79 43.41 -11.23 -8.29
CA ASN A 79 44.12 -10.38 -9.26
C ASN A 79 44.26 -8.91 -8.79
N ALA A 80 43.97 -8.60 -7.53
CA ALA A 80 44.16 -7.26 -6.99
C ALA A 80 45.67 -6.97 -6.84
N GLU A 81 46.23 -6.13 -7.71
CA GLU A 81 47.64 -5.76 -7.65
C GLU A 81 47.92 -4.72 -6.56
N THR A 82 46.87 -4.02 -6.08
CA THR A 82 46.97 -2.96 -5.08
C THR A 82 46.10 -3.19 -3.84
N ARG A 83 46.54 -2.69 -2.68
CA ARG A 83 45.79 -2.75 -1.41
C ARG A 83 44.48 -1.96 -1.47
N GLU A 84 44.41 -0.93 -2.31
CA GLU A 84 43.21 -0.14 -2.54
C GLU A 84 42.14 -0.93 -3.30
N GLU A 85 42.52 -1.66 -4.35
CA GLU A 85 41.63 -2.56 -5.07
C GLU A 85 41.10 -3.67 -4.16
N ALA A 86 41.99 -4.31 -3.37
CA ALA A 86 41.58 -5.36 -2.43
C ALA A 86 40.56 -4.86 -1.39
N ASN A 87 40.78 -3.67 -0.83
CA ASN A 87 39.84 -3.06 0.12
C ASN A 87 38.51 -2.71 -0.55
N SER A 88 38.54 -2.23 -1.80
CA SER A 88 37.33 -1.92 -2.55
C SER A 88 36.52 -3.19 -2.83
N ILE A 89 37.16 -4.27 -3.29
CA ILE A 89 36.52 -5.57 -3.57
C ILE A 89 35.87 -6.14 -2.30
N GLN A 90 36.57 -6.10 -1.17
CA GLN A 90 36.04 -6.57 0.11
C GLN A 90 34.83 -5.74 0.57
N PHE A 91 34.88 -4.41 0.40
CA PHE A 91 33.77 -3.52 0.71
C PHE A 91 32.54 -3.84 -0.16
N TYR A 92 32.72 -4.04 -1.47
CA TYR A 92 31.63 -4.39 -2.38
C TYR A 92 31.05 -5.79 -2.11
N GLY A 93 31.88 -6.79 -1.81
CA GLY A 93 31.42 -8.14 -1.44
C GLY A 93 30.59 -8.13 -0.15
N THR A 94 30.97 -7.29 0.82
CA THR A 94 30.20 -7.08 2.05
C THR A 94 28.85 -6.41 1.74
N LEU A 95 28.83 -5.39 0.87
CA LEU A 95 27.60 -4.71 0.48
C LEU A 95 26.65 -5.63 -0.31
N LEU A 96 27.17 -6.44 -1.23
CA LEU A 96 26.40 -7.40 -2.03
C LEU A 96 25.83 -8.53 -1.18
N SER A 97 26.61 -9.08 -0.25
CA SER A 97 26.11 -10.11 0.68
C SER A 97 25.04 -9.56 1.62
N PHE A 98 25.18 -8.31 2.09
CA PHE A 98 24.15 -7.65 2.88
C PHE A 98 22.88 -7.38 2.05
N ALA A 99 23.03 -6.93 0.80
CA ALA A 99 21.90 -6.77 -0.12
C ALA A 99 21.18 -8.09 -0.39
N SER A 100 21.91 -9.17 -0.66
CA SER A 100 21.34 -10.51 -0.91
C SER A 100 20.52 -11.03 0.28
N ARG A 101 21.00 -10.83 1.52
CA ARG A 101 20.22 -11.18 2.73
C ARG A 101 18.90 -10.41 2.81
N ILE A 102 18.95 -9.10 2.55
CA ILE A 102 17.74 -8.25 2.50
C ILE A 102 16.79 -8.70 1.38
N PHE A 103 17.30 -9.08 0.21
CA PHE A 103 16.45 -9.54 -0.90
C PHE A 103 15.82 -10.91 -0.63
N ASN A 104 16.58 -11.85 -0.06
CA ASN A 104 16.06 -13.17 0.30
C ASN A 104 14.96 -13.06 1.37
N GLU A 105 15.20 -12.28 2.43
CA GLU A 105 14.19 -12.06 3.48
C GLU A 105 12.94 -11.34 2.96
N ALA A 106 13.09 -10.45 1.98
CA ALA A 106 11.95 -9.82 1.30
C ALA A 106 11.14 -10.80 0.45
N SER A 107 11.81 -11.75 -0.19
CA SER A 107 11.16 -12.76 -1.03
C SER A 107 10.37 -13.78 -0.21
N GLU A 108 10.68 -13.92 1.08
CA GLU A 108 9.99 -14.81 2.02
C GLU A 108 8.76 -14.16 2.68
N GLN A 109 8.57 -12.84 2.55
CA GLN A 109 7.40 -12.16 3.10
C GLN A 109 6.16 -12.28 2.21
N ALA A 110 5.01 -12.53 2.85
CA ALA A 110 3.69 -12.49 2.23
C ALA A 110 3.45 -11.18 1.46
N ASP A 111 2.65 -11.26 0.39
CA ASP A 111 2.36 -10.16 -0.52
C ASP A 111 1.73 -8.97 0.22
N VAL A 112 2.56 -7.97 0.55
CA VAL A 112 2.13 -6.71 1.16
C VAL A 112 1.99 -5.61 0.12
N ARG A 113 1.49 -5.93 -1.09
CA ARG A 113 1.05 -4.92 -2.05
C ARG A 113 -0.13 -4.13 -1.50
N LEU A 114 0.14 -3.28 -0.50
CA LEU A 114 -0.71 -2.17 -0.11
C LEU A 114 -0.62 -1.15 -1.24
N SER A 115 -1.59 -1.25 -2.15
CA SER A 115 -1.84 -0.31 -3.21
C SER A 115 -1.86 1.11 -2.65
N HIS A 116 -1.18 2.05 -3.30
CA HIS A 116 -1.32 3.50 -3.04
C HIS A 116 -2.79 3.98 -3.26
N PHE A 117 -3.66 3.11 -3.79
CA PHE A 117 -5.07 3.37 -4.02
C PHE A 117 -6.00 2.85 -2.92
N TYR A 118 -5.49 2.35 -1.79
CA TYR A 118 -6.39 1.96 -0.70
C TYR A 118 -7.04 3.20 -0.06
N PRO A 119 -8.38 3.19 0.13
CA PRO A 119 -9.07 4.27 0.80
C PRO A 119 -8.59 4.36 2.26
N ASP A 120 -8.57 5.58 2.80
CA ASP A 120 -8.19 5.85 4.20
C ASP A 120 -9.09 5.09 5.19
N MET A 121 -10.39 5.01 4.88
CA MET A 121 -11.41 4.34 5.70
C MET A 121 -12.27 3.40 4.86
N ALA A 122 -12.53 2.21 5.41
CA ALA A 122 -13.54 1.28 4.90
C ALA A 122 -14.86 1.46 5.68
N TRP A 123 -15.98 1.46 4.96
CA TRP A 123 -17.31 1.63 5.53
C TRP A 123 -18.21 0.48 5.11
N VAL A 124 -19.06 -0.01 6.01
CA VAL A 124 -19.95 -1.13 5.77
C VAL A 124 -21.34 -0.85 6.33
N GLY A 125 -22.35 -1.40 5.67
CA GLY A 125 -23.73 -1.33 6.12
C GLY A 125 -24.52 -2.39 5.37
N GLY A 126 -25.69 -2.73 5.90
CA GLY A 126 -26.53 -3.77 5.32
C GLY A 126 -28.00 -3.49 5.61
N VAL A 127 -28.84 -4.04 4.75
CA VAL A 127 -30.29 -4.00 4.90
C VAL A 127 -30.89 -5.27 4.31
N ASP A 128 -31.92 -5.79 4.96
CA ASP A 128 -32.68 -6.92 4.44
C ASP A 128 -33.66 -6.45 3.38
N LEU A 129 -33.54 -7.02 2.18
CA LEU A 129 -34.40 -6.69 1.04
C LEU A 129 -35.15 -7.93 0.54
N PRO A 130 -36.42 -7.77 0.11
CA PRO A 130 -37.09 -8.77 -0.70
C PRO A 130 -36.32 -9.09 -1.98
N VAL A 131 -36.57 -10.26 -2.54
CA VAL A 131 -36.04 -10.64 -3.86
C VAL A 131 -36.54 -9.66 -4.91
N GLY A 132 -35.61 -9.12 -5.70
CA GLY A 132 -35.92 -8.07 -6.67
C GLY A 132 -34.66 -7.38 -7.20
N THR A 133 -34.88 -6.36 -8.03
CA THR A 133 -33.82 -5.52 -8.58
C THR A 133 -33.99 -4.09 -8.06
N TYR A 134 -32.91 -3.53 -7.55
CA TYR A 134 -32.90 -2.21 -6.92
C TYR A 134 -31.84 -1.32 -7.56
N ASP A 135 -32.03 -0.01 -7.42
CA ASP A 135 -30.97 0.96 -7.66
C ASP A 135 -30.62 1.62 -6.32
N ALA A 136 -29.35 1.94 -6.11
CA ALA A 136 -28.87 2.66 -4.94
C ALA A 136 -28.26 3.99 -5.32
N HIS A 137 -28.57 5.02 -4.53
CA HIS A 137 -27.91 6.32 -4.54
C HIS A 137 -27.08 6.44 -3.27
N VAL A 138 -25.76 6.43 -3.44
CA VAL A 138 -24.77 6.52 -2.36
C VAL A 138 -24.25 7.95 -2.30
N VAL A 139 -24.31 8.58 -1.14
CA VAL A 139 -23.95 9.98 -0.93
C VAL A 139 -22.88 10.08 0.14
N TYR A 140 -21.72 10.60 -0.22
CA TYR A 140 -20.59 10.84 0.68
C TYR A 140 -20.61 12.28 1.15
N ARG A 141 -20.50 12.50 2.46
CA ARG A 141 -20.50 13.83 3.05
C ARG A 141 -19.25 14.11 3.85
N ASP A 142 -18.85 15.38 3.91
CA ASP A 142 -17.82 15.85 4.83
C ASP A 142 -18.38 16.12 6.25
N ARG A 143 -17.48 16.52 7.16
CA ARG A 143 -17.83 16.86 8.55
C ARG A 143 -18.80 18.04 8.68
N SER A 144 -18.95 18.86 7.64
CA SER A 144 -19.91 19.97 7.60
C SER A 144 -21.26 19.56 7.00
N GLY A 145 -21.42 18.28 6.62
CA GLY A 145 -22.61 17.74 5.97
C GLY A 145 -22.71 18.04 4.48
N ARG A 146 -21.68 18.67 3.89
CA ARG A 146 -21.63 18.96 2.45
C ARG A 146 -21.37 17.66 1.71
N ILE A 147 -22.07 17.50 0.59
CA ILE A 147 -21.86 16.37 -0.30
C ILE A 147 -20.54 16.57 -1.02
N ILE A 148 -19.64 15.61 -0.89
CA ILE A 148 -18.33 15.62 -1.55
C ILE A 148 -18.28 14.65 -2.74
N HIS A 149 -19.09 13.60 -2.71
CA HIS A 149 -19.23 12.67 -3.83
C HIS A 149 -20.60 11.98 -3.79
N GLU A 150 -21.08 11.55 -4.95
CA GLU A 150 -22.28 10.74 -5.08
C GLU A 150 -22.05 9.67 -6.15
N GLN A 151 -22.59 8.48 -5.92
CA GLN A 151 -22.54 7.38 -6.88
C GLN A 151 -23.91 6.73 -6.99
N ASN A 152 -24.37 6.50 -8.22
CA ASN A 152 -25.55 5.68 -8.49
C ASN A 152 -25.10 4.29 -8.89
N LEU A 153 -25.61 3.29 -8.19
CA LEU A 153 -25.45 1.88 -8.52
C LEU A 153 -26.79 1.38 -9.06
N THR A 154 -26.78 0.80 -10.26
CA THR A 154 -28.01 0.36 -10.93
C THR A 154 -28.06 -1.14 -11.09
N GLY A 155 -29.25 -1.73 -11.03
CA GLY A 155 -29.42 -3.15 -11.32
C GLY A 155 -28.90 -4.08 -10.22
N LEU A 156 -29.01 -3.67 -8.96
CA LEU A 156 -28.62 -4.45 -7.79
C LEU A 156 -29.61 -5.61 -7.60
N GLU A 157 -29.20 -6.82 -7.95
CA GLU A 157 -30.03 -8.01 -7.89
C GLU A 157 -29.97 -8.68 -6.51
N VAL A 158 -31.12 -8.77 -5.85
CA VAL A 158 -31.31 -9.53 -4.61
C VAL A 158 -31.96 -10.86 -4.98
N ALA A 159 -31.23 -11.95 -4.80
CA ALA A 159 -31.67 -13.31 -5.14
C ALA A 159 -31.69 -14.23 -3.89
N PRO A 160 -32.55 -15.27 -3.86
CA PRO A 160 -32.59 -16.20 -2.74
C PRO A 160 -31.25 -16.91 -2.53
N GLY A 161 -30.79 -16.97 -1.28
CA GLY A 161 -29.59 -17.73 -0.91
C GLY A 161 -28.27 -17.13 -1.37
N ASN A 162 -28.27 -15.89 -1.87
CA ASN A 162 -27.06 -15.15 -2.22
C ASN A 162 -26.89 -13.92 -1.31
N LEU A 163 -25.64 -13.60 -0.98
CA LEU A 163 -25.29 -12.33 -0.34
C LEU A 163 -25.10 -11.28 -1.44
N GLY A 164 -25.99 -10.29 -1.48
CA GLY A 164 -25.81 -9.11 -2.30
C GLY A 164 -24.73 -8.21 -1.70
N LEU A 165 -23.52 -8.26 -2.28
CA LEU A 165 -22.42 -7.37 -1.92
C LEU A 165 -22.16 -6.41 -3.08
N TRP A 166 -22.20 -5.12 -2.78
CA TRP A 166 -21.96 -4.07 -3.76
C TRP A 166 -20.96 -3.06 -3.21
N GLU A 167 -20.16 -2.48 -4.10
CA GLU A 167 -19.11 -1.52 -3.75
C GLU A 167 -19.39 -0.15 -4.35
N SER A 168 -18.91 0.87 -3.65
CA SER A 168 -18.97 2.27 -4.05
C SER A 168 -17.69 2.94 -3.55
N VAL A 169 -17.05 3.76 -4.38
CA VAL A 169 -15.72 4.33 -4.09
C VAL A 169 -15.76 5.84 -4.25
N CYS A 170 -15.32 6.56 -3.22
CA CYS A 170 -15.10 8.00 -3.29
C CYS A 170 -13.66 8.27 -3.78
N PRO A 171 -13.45 8.89 -4.96
CA PRO A 171 -12.13 9.03 -5.57
C PRO A 171 -11.26 10.19 -5.03
N LEU A 172 -11.61 10.76 -3.86
CA LEU A 172 -11.01 11.98 -3.31
C LEU A 172 -9.79 11.72 -2.42
#